data_AF-A0A923CUS0-F1
#
_entry.id   AF-A0A923CUS0-F1
#
_cell.length_a   1.000
_cell.length_b   1.000
_cell.length_c   1.000
_cell.angle_alpha   90.00
_cell.angle_beta   90.00
_cell.angle_gamma   90.00
#
_symmetry.space_group_name_H-M   'P 1'
#
loop_
_entity.id
_entity.type
_entity.pdbx_description
1 polymer ?
#
loop_
_entity_poly.entity_id
_entity_poly.type
_entity_poly.pdbx_seq_one_letter_code
_entity_poly.pdbx_strand_id
1 'polypeptide(L)' 'MRILLLSRYTRLGASSRLRSYQYLPYLKNHGIEVDVAPLFDEDYLKQLYSRKTKNLKEVF' A
#
# COMPACT_ATOMS: atom_id res chain seq x y z
N MET A 1 -16.01 8.66 10.74
CA MET A 1 -15.65 7.24 10.97
C MET A 1 -14.18 7.04 10.62
N ARG A 2 -13.42 6.23 11.37
CA ARG A 2 -12.00 5.97 11.09
C ARG A 2 -11.77 4.52 10.69
N ILE A 3 -10.99 4.30 9.63
CA ILE A 3 -10.67 2.99 9.06
C ILE A 3 -9.16 2.85 8.95
N LEU A 4 -8.63 1.65 9.26
CA LEU A 4 -7.26 1.27 8.94
C LEU A 4 -7.25 0.35 7.72
N LEU A 5 -6.64 0.78 6.63
CA LEU A 5 -6.44 0.00 5.41
C LEU A 5 -5.10 -0.75 5.48
N LEU A 6 -5.17 -2.05 5.75
CA LEU A 6 -4.02 -2.97 5.69
C LEU A 6 -3.79 -3.42 4.25
N SER A 7 -3.15 -2.56 3.46
CA SER A 7 -2.82 -2.87 2.06
C SER A 7 -1.56 -3.74 1.97
N ARG A 8 -1.38 -4.47 0.87
CA ARG A 8 -0.14 -5.23 0.65
C ARG A 8 1.05 -4.33 0.29
N TYR A 9 0.78 -3.25 -0.45
CA TYR A 9 1.78 -2.41 -1.08
C TYR A 9 1.39 -0.95 -0.94
N THR A 10 2.39 -0.06 -0.96
CA THR A 10 2.18 1.38 -1.17
C THR A 10 1.66 1.66 -2.58
N ARG A 11 1.41 2.94 -2.90
CA ARG A 11 0.97 3.40 -4.24
C ARG A 11 1.94 3.05 -5.38
N LEU A 12 3.16 2.62 -5.08
CA LEU A 12 4.12 2.14 -6.08
C LEU A 12 3.82 0.70 -6.55
N GLY A 13 2.90 -0.02 -5.89
CA GLY A 13 2.54 -1.38 -6.29
C GLY A 13 1.86 -1.47 -7.67
N ALA A 14 1.81 -2.68 -8.23
CA ALA A 14 1.13 -2.91 -9.50
C ALA A 14 -0.37 -2.52 -9.41
N SER A 15 -0.89 -1.84 -10.44
CA SER A 15 -2.21 -1.20 -10.45
C SER A 15 -3.37 -2.12 -10.03
N SER A 16 -3.35 -3.40 -10.44
CA SER A 16 -4.36 -4.39 -10.06
C SER A 16 -4.49 -4.60 -8.55
N ARG A 17 -3.44 -4.30 -7.79
CA ARG A 17 -3.32 -4.47 -6.33
C ARG A 17 -3.62 -3.18 -5.55
N LEU A 18 -3.95 -2.08 -6.23
CA LEU A 18 -4.18 -0.76 -5.62
C LEU A 18 -5.62 -0.24 -5.75
N ARG A 19 -6.60 -1.09 -6.06
CA ARG A 19 -8.00 -0.67 -6.24
C ARG A 19 -8.57 0.05 -5.02
N SER A 20 -8.20 -0.35 -3.80
CA SER A 20 -8.64 0.32 -2.57
C SER A 20 -8.22 1.79 -2.49
N TYR A 21 -7.07 2.15 -3.07
CA TYR A 21 -6.57 3.53 -3.05
C TYR A 21 -7.43 4.48 -3.90
N GLN A 22 -8.12 3.96 -4.92
CA GLN A 22 -8.97 4.75 -5.81
C GLN A 22 -10.18 5.35 -5.07
N TYR A 23 -10.61 4.72 -3.98
CA TYR A 23 -11.77 5.16 -3.20
C TYR A 23 -11.41 6.12 -2.07
N LEU A 24 -10.12 6.32 -1.73
CA LEU A 24 -9.73 7.20 -0.63
C LEU A 24 -10.26 8.63 -0.78
N PRO A 25 -10.20 9.27 -1.97
CA PRO A 25 -10.79 10.61 -2.15
C PRO A 25 -12.30 10.62 -1.92
N TYR A 26 -13.00 9.61 -2.45
CA TYR A 26 -14.44 9.47 -2.28
C TYR A 26 -14.81 9.29 -0.80
N LEU A 27 -14.12 8.42 -0.07
CA LEU A 27 -14.34 8.17 1.35
C LEU A 27 -14.09 9.43 2.20
N LYS A 28 -12.99 10.15 1.92
CA LYS A 28 -12.66 11.41 2.60
C LYS A 28 -13.75 12.46 2.39
N ASN A 29 -14.29 12.58 1.17
CA ASN A 29 -15.38 13.51 0.85
C ASN A 29 -16.68 13.22 1.63
N HIS A 30 -16.84 11.98 2.13
CA HIS A 30 -17.98 11.56 2.94
C HIS A 30 -17.66 11.50 4.44
N GLY A 31 -16.59 12.16 4.89
CA GLY A 31 -16.23 12.21 6.32
C GLY A 31 -15.67 10.89 6.89
N ILE A 32 -15.18 10.01 6.00
CA ILE A 32 -14.49 8.77 6.39
C ILE A 32 -13.00 9.00 6.27
N GLU A 33 -12.32 8.95 7.41
CA GLU A 33 -10.86 9.01 7.48
C GLU A 33 -10.28 7.61 7.34
N VAL A 34 -9.28 7.47 6.47
CA VAL A 34 -8.62 6.19 6.21
C VAL A 34 -7.13 6.35 6.41
N ASP A 35 -6.62 5.65 7.42
CA ASP A 35 -5.18 5.49 7.65
C ASP A 35 -4.70 4.28 6.85
N VAL A 36 -3.62 4.42 6.09
CA VAL A 36 -3.09 3.33 5.25
C VAL A 36 -1.82 2.77 5.86
N ALA A 37 -1.82 1.47 6.14
CA ALA A 37 -0.67 0.74 6.67
C ALA A 37 -0.32 -0.40 5.68
N PRO A 38 0.59 -0.15 4.74
CA PRO A 38 1.04 -1.16 3.79
C PRO A 38 1.95 -2.19 4.47
N LEU A 39 1.79 -3.46 4.11
CA LEU A 39 2.66 -4.55 4.59
C LEU A 39 4.10 -4.39 4.07
N PHE A 40 4.26 -3.97 2.82
CA PHE A 40 5.55 -3.69 2.22
C PHE A 40 5.67 -2.21 1.85
N ASP A 41 6.77 -1.61 2.25
CA ASP A 41 7.07 -0.19 2.03
C ASP A 41 7.54 0.09 0.58
N GLU A 42 7.83 1.37 0.32
CA GLU A 42 8.31 1.81 -0.99
C GLU A 42 9.68 1.23 -1.34
N ASP A 43 10.56 1.05 -0.35
CA ASP A 43 11.93 0.61 -0.58
C ASP A 43 12.00 -0.87 -0.92
N TYR A 44 11.14 -1.69 -0.32
CA TYR A 44 10.90 -3.07 -0.75
C TYR A 44 10.45 -3.11 -2.21
N LEU A 45 9.49 -2.26 -2.59
CA LEU A 45 8.96 -2.22 -3.97
C LEU A 45 10.00 -1.77 -4.99
N LYS A 46 10.79 -0.73 -4.68
CA LYS A 46 11.90 -0.29 -5.53
C LYS A 46 12.91 -1.42 -5.76
N GLN A 47 13.24 -2.16 -4.71
CA GLN A 47 14.16 -3.30 -4.80
C GLN A 47 13.58 -4.45 -5.63
N LEU A 48 12.32 -4.81 -5.39
CA LEU A 48 11.59 -5.81 -6.16
C LEU A 48 11.60 -5.48 -7.67
N TYR A 49 11.32 -4.23 -8.03
CA TYR A 49 11.34 -3.79 -9.43
C TYR A 49 12.75 -3.66 -10.02
N SER A 50 13.77 -3.44 -9.19
CA SER A 50 15.17 -3.46 -9.62
C SER A 50 15.75 -4.87 -9.86
N ARG A 51 14.92 -5.93 -9.83
CA ARG A 51 15.31 -7.35 -9.85
C ARG A 51 16.21 -7.79 -8.69
N LYS A 52 16.24 -7.01 -7.62
CA LYS A 52 16.90 -7.35 -6.36
C LYS A 52 15.84 -7.86 -5.39
N THR A 53 15.42 -9.12 -5.58
CA THR A 53 14.49 -9.78 -4.67
C THR A 53 15.18 -10.05 -3.34
N LYS A 54 14.68 -9.43 -2.26
CA LYS A 54 15.06 -9.78 -0.90
C LYS A 54 14.31 -11.02 -0.43
N ASN A 55 14.94 -11.79 0.44
CA ASN A 55 14.22 -12.83 1.17
C ASN A 55 13.19 -12.15 2.10
N LEU A 56 12.01 -12.74 2.27
CA LEU A 56 10.99 -12.23 3.20
C LEU A 56 11.53 -12.06 4.63
N LYS A 57 12.52 -12.88 5.04
CA LYS A 57 13.22 -12.76 6.33
C LYS A 57 14.12 -11.53 6.46
N GLU A 58 14.43 -10.83 5.37
CA GLU A 58 15.25 -9.61 5.37
C GLU A 58 14.39 -8.34 5.36
N VAL A 59 13.06 -8.51 5.38
CA VAL A 59 12.05 -7.44 5.28
C VAL A 59 11.33 -7.24 6.62
N PHE A 60 11.25 -8.28 7.43
CA PHE A 60 10.69 -8.31 8.79
C PHE A 60 11.74 -8.84 9.76
#